data_AF-A0A4P0XJR8-F1
#
_entry.id   AF-A0A4P0XJR8-F1
#
_cell.length_a   1.000
_cell.length_b   1.000
_cell.length_c   1.000
_cell.angle_alpha   90.00
_cell.angle_beta   90.00
_cell.angle_gamma   90.00
#
_symmetry.space_group_name_H-M   'P 1'
#
loop_
_entity.id
_entity.type
_entity.pdbx_description
1 polymer ?
#
loop_
_entity_poly.entity_id
_entity_poly.type
_entity_poly.pdbx_seq_one_letter_code
_entity_poly.pdbx_strand_id
1 'polypeptide(L)'
;MISTVLGFNTAIIKQNDNFLALALKIKRGDNTCQTYYLQYATLNDLLIILNNQMQRVAHRLIEQGESYREQFREQVESYIKTTPQIEAAEVQSPEPGRRIISLTLKTGKTESTLIAMLQSEQIDIIKIDDMQAELMLLAIRQAFLHAGTEEFISVLESTTDFLMLYAVEIIENSRFSYEQFDHESWKRGLFSHHLAILYCYETEKGKQILSGAVIKTNAPHPSELEMALLFASTKDFLN
;
A
#
# COMPACT_ATOMS: atom_id res chain seq x y z
N MET A 1 9.57 -10.26 20.48
CA MET A 1 10.75 -9.39 20.68
C MET A 1 10.66 -8.29 19.63
N ILE A 2 10.72 -7.01 20.02
CA ILE A 2 10.66 -5.89 19.06
C ILE A 2 12.03 -5.81 18.39
N SER A 3 12.11 -6.02 17.09
CA SER A 3 13.37 -6.02 16.36
C SER A 3 13.29 -5.07 15.18
N THR A 4 14.30 -4.22 15.02
CA THR A 4 14.48 -3.36 13.85
C THR A 4 14.79 -4.22 12.63
N VAL A 5 14.33 -3.76 11.46
CA VAL A 5 14.66 -4.39 10.18
C VAL A 5 16.11 -4.05 9.84
N LEU A 6 16.94 -5.06 9.56
CA LEU A 6 18.31 -4.84 9.06
C LEU A 6 18.36 -4.89 7.53
N GLY A 7 17.53 -5.73 6.93
CA GLY A 7 17.44 -5.93 5.49
C GLY A 7 16.16 -6.70 5.15
N PHE A 8 15.68 -6.60 3.93
CA PHE A 8 14.58 -7.39 3.41
C PHE A 8 14.78 -7.75 1.93
N ASN A 9 13.96 -8.64 1.42
CA ASN A 9 13.94 -9.00 0.01
C ASN A 9 12.52 -9.40 -0.36
N THR A 10 12.17 -9.28 -1.64
CA THR A 10 10.82 -9.51 -2.14
C THR A 10 10.83 -10.39 -3.38
N ALA A 11 9.87 -11.29 -3.47
CA ALA A 11 9.63 -12.11 -4.65
C ALA A 11 8.13 -12.26 -4.91
N ILE A 12 7.74 -12.43 -6.17
CA ILE A 12 6.34 -12.65 -6.55
C ILE A 12 6.09 -14.15 -6.68
N ILE A 13 5.02 -14.63 -6.05
CA ILE A 13 4.49 -15.98 -6.20
C ILE A 13 3.34 -15.91 -7.20
N LYS A 14 3.45 -16.69 -8.29
CA LYS A 14 2.42 -16.81 -9.33
C LYS A 14 1.90 -18.23 -9.44
N GLN A 15 0.67 -18.37 -9.94
CA GLN A 15 0.12 -19.64 -10.42
C GLN A 15 -0.62 -19.39 -11.72
N ASN A 16 -0.23 -20.10 -12.78
CA ASN A 16 -0.79 -19.91 -14.13
C ASN A 16 -0.75 -18.43 -14.56
N ASP A 17 0.38 -17.77 -14.33
CA ASP A 17 0.62 -16.34 -14.53
C ASP A 17 -0.23 -15.35 -13.72
N ASN A 18 -1.14 -15.82 -12.88
CA ASN A 18 -1.87 -14.97 -11.96
C ASN A 18 -1.05 -14.73 -10.69
N PHE A 19 -1.05 -13.48 -10.22
CA PHE A 19 -0.49 -13.11 -8.92
C PHE A 19 -1.21 -13.88 -7.80
N LEU A 20 -0.45 -14.54 -6.94
CA LEU A 20 -0.99 -15.19 -5.74
C LEU A 20 -0.60 -14.44 -4.47
N ALA A 21 0.68 -14.10 -4.32
CA ALA A 21 1.21 -13.43 -3.15
C ALA A 21 2.57 -12.78 -3.42
N LEU A 22 2.90 -11.76 -2.62
CA LEU A 22 4.25 -11.27 -2.43
C LEU A 22 4.90 -12.06 -1.29
N ALA A 23 6.07 -12.65 -1.52
CA ALA A 23 6.95 -13.12 -0.46
C ALA A 23 7.84 -11.96 0.00
N LEU A 24 7.79 -11.61 1.28
CA LEU A 24 8.62 -10.59 1.91
C LEU A 24 9.50 -11.27 2.96
N LYS A 25 10.81 -11.39 2.69
CA LYS A 25 11.77 -11.93 3.64
C LYS A 25 12.46 -10.80 4.38
N ILE A 26 12.42 -10.81 5.69
CA ILE A 26 13.00 -9.77 6.56
C ILE A 26 14.11 -10.39 7.40
N LYS A 27 15.28 -9.75 7.39
CA LYS A 27 16.36 -9.97 8.35
C LYS A 27 16.21 -8.99 9.50
N ARG A 28 16.08 -9.52 10.72
CA ARG A 28 15.86 -8.78 11.96
C ARG A 28 17.19 -8.42 12.64
N GLY A 29 17.14 -7.51 13.62
CA GLY A 29 18.29 -7.06 14.43
C GLY A 29 19.04 -8.16 15.18
N ASP A 30 18.38 -9.28 15.46
CA ASP A 30 18.97 -10.49 16.06
C ASP A 30 19.59 -11.44 15.01
N ASN A 31 19.73 -10.98 13.76
CA ASN A 31 20.16 -11.74 12.58
C ASN A 31 19.25 -12.90 12.17
N THR A 32 18.07 -13.06 12.77
CA THR A 32 17.09 -14.04 12.30
C THR A 32 16.45 -13.55 11.00
N CYS A 33 16.15 -14.49 10.10
CA CYS A 33 15.43 -14.22 8.87
C CYS A 33 14.03 -14.85 8.96
N GLN A 34 13.03 -14.11 8.55
CA GLN A 34 11.66 -14.60 8.48
C GLN A 34 10.98 -14.14 7.21
N THR A 35 10.31 -15.07 6.55
CA THR A 35 9.54 -14.83 5.32
C THR A 35 8.07 -14.73 5.66
N TYR A 36 7.40 -13.74 5.07
CA TYR A 36 5.97 -13.50 5.17
C TYR A 36 5.35 -13.54 3.78
N TYR A 37 4.08 -13.93 3.72
CA TYR A 37 3.34 -13.98 2.46
C TYR A 37 2.16 -13.01 2.54
N LEU A 38 2.09 -12.08 1.59
CA LEU A 38 1.05 -11.07 1.50
C LEU A 38 0.23 -11.31 0.24
N GLN A 39 -1.05 -11.60 0.42
CA GLN A 39 -2.02 -11.64 -0.68
C GLN A 39 -2.54 -10.24 -0.99
N TYR A 40 -3.31 -10.08 -2.07
CA TYR A 40 -3.77 -8.78 -2.59
C TYR A 40 -4.21 -7.80 -1.48
N ALA A 41 -5.15 -8.18 -0.60
CA ALA A 41 -5.67 -7.28 0.43
C ALA A 41 -4.57 -6.80 1.39
N THR A 42 -3.75 -7.72 1.93
CA THR A 42 -2.65 -7.36 2.84
C THR A 42 -1.49 -6.66 2.15
N LEU A 43 -1.26 -6.92 0.87
CA LEU A 43 -0.29 -6.19 0.07
C LEU A 43 -0.77 -4.76 -0.17
N ASN A 44 -2.06 -4.57 -0.49
CA ASN A 44 -2.66 -3.25 -0.63
C ASN A 44 -2.53 -2.45 0.68
N ASP A 45 -2.80 -3.08 1.82
CA ASP A 45 -2.62 -2.46 3.13
C ASP A 45 -1.16 -2.04 3.37
N LEU A 46 -0.20 -2.90 3.03
CA LEU A 46 1.22 -2.56 3.10
C LEU A 46 1.56 -1.37 2.18
N LEU A 47 1.07 -1.36 0.94
CA LEU A 47 1.32 -0.27 -0.01
C LEU A 47 0.72 1.05 0.46
N ILE A 48 -0.52 1.05 0.98
CA ILE A 48 -1.14 2.24 1.61
C ILE A 48 -0.26 2.77 2.74
N ILE A 49 0.26 1.88 3.58
CA ILE A 49 1.16 2.27 4.68
C ILE A 49 2.43 2.90 4.10
N LEU A 50 3.12 2.23 3.19
CA LEU A 50 4.39 2.72 2.62
C LEU A 50 4.21 4.05 1.88
N ASN A 51 3.18 4.18 1.04
CA ASN A 51 2.87 5.41 0.30
C ASN A 51 2.51 6.57 1.23
N ASN A 52 1.77 6.30 2.32
CA ASN A 52 1.52 7.34 3.32
C ASN A 52 2.82 7.85 3.97
N GLN A 53 3.80 6.97 4.21
CA GLN A 53 5.09 7.36 4.77
C GLN A 53 5.92 8.20 3.79
N MET A 54 5.68 8.07 2.47
CA MET A 54 6.35 8.91 1.47
C MET A 54 6.02 10.39 1.61
N GLN A 55 4.90 10.75 2.23
CA GLN A 55 4.61 12.14 2.59
C GLN A 55 5.63 12.69 3.60
N ARG A 56 6.08 11.87 4.56
CA ARG A 56 7.13 12.26 5.52
C ARG A 56 8.50 12.30 4.87
N VAL A 57 8.80 11.35 4.00
CA VAL A 57 10.05 11.36 3.20
C VAL A 57 10.15 12.63 2.37
N ALA A 58 9.08 13.00 1.66
CA ALA A 58 9.04 14.23 0.88
C ALA A 58 9.32 15.46 1.74
N HIS A 59 8.72 15.54 2.93
CA HIS A 59 8.97 16.63 3.88
C HIS A 59 10.44 16.68 4.33
N ARG A 60 11.02 15.54 4.73
CA ARG A 60 12.44 15.46 5.14
C ARG A 60 13.39 15.82 4.01
N LEU A 61 13.09 15.40 2.78
CA LEU A 61 13.89 15.74 1.61
C LEU A 61 13.90 17.25 1.35
N ILE A 62 12.76 17.93 1.55
CA ILE A 62 12.67 19.39 1.44
C ILE A 62 13.46 20.08 2.56
N GLU A 63 13.35 19.60 3.80
CA GLU A 63 14.01 20.22 4.96
C GLU A 63 15.53 19.98 5.01
N GLN A 64 15.99 18.79 4.63
CA GLN A 64 17.36 18.32 4.86
C GLN A 64 18.20 18.20 3.57
N GLY A 65 17.54 18.17 2.40
CA GLY A 65 18.20 18.18 1.08
C GLY A 65 19.27 17.10 0.92
N GLU A 66 20.51 17.52 0.66
CA GLU A 66 21.65 16.63 0.42
C GLU A 66 22.00 15.74 1.63
N SER A 67 21.80 16.22 2.86
CA SER A 67 22.10 15.40 4.05
C SER A 67 21.19 14.16 4.11
N TYR A 68 19.92 14.28 3.74
CA TYR A 68 19.02 13.14 3.63
C TYR A 68 19.47 12.17 2.52
N ARG A 69 19.91 12.70 1.37
CA ARG A 69 20.39 11.89 0.23
C ARG A 69 21.65 11.10 0.57
N GLU A 70 22.57 11.69 1.33
CA GLU A 70 23.77 11.01 1.81
C GLU A 70 23.41 9.88 2.78
N GLN A 71 22.57 10.16 3.78
CA GLN A 71 22.09 9.13 4.72
C GLN A 71 21.34 8.01 4.00
N PHE A 72 20.50 8.34 3.02
CA PHE A 72 19.80 7.35 2.21
C PHE A 72 20.78 6.46 1.44
N ARG A 73 21.86 7.02 0.88
CA ARG A 73 22.91 6.25 0.20
C ARG A 73 23.63 5.30 1.16
N GLU A 74 23.98 5.77 2.36
CA GLU A 74 24.57 4.91 3.40
C GLU A 74 23.62 3.78 3.81
N GLN A 75 22.33 4.09 3.96
CA GLN A 75 21.28 3.12 4.25
C GLN A 75 21.21 2.06 3.14
N VAL A 76 21.21 2.46 1.87
CA VAL A 76 21.22 1.56 0.70
C VAL A 76 22.43 0.62 0.73
N GLU A 77 23.63 1.15 1.00
CA GLU A 77 24.84 0.31 1.06
C GLU A 77 24.80 -0.70 2.21
N SER A 78 24.34 -0.28 3.38
CA SER A 78 24.12 -1.16 4.53
C SER A 78 23.11 -2.25 4.16
N TYR A 79 22.04 -1.84 3.51
CA TYR A 79 20.93 -2.68 3.10
C TYR A 79 21.35 -3.78 2.12
N ILE A 80 22.12 -3.42 1.07
CA ILE A 80 22.66 -4.41 0.11
C ILE A 80 23.46 -5.51 0.81
N LYS A 81 24.21 -5.17 1.87
CA LYS A 81 25.02 -6.13 2.64
C LYS A 81 24.18 -7.04 3.53
N THR A 82 22.99 -6.61 3.93
CA THR A 82 22.11 -7.30 4.87
C THR A 82 20.90 -7.95 4.20
N THR A 83 20.68 -7.73 2.89
CA THR A 83 19.62 -8.33 2.09
C THR A 83 19.60 -9.86 2.25
N PRO A 84 18.53 -10.44 2.81
CA PRO A 84 18.41 -11.89 2.89
C PRO A 84 18.11 -12.48 1.50
N GLN A 85 18.67 -13.67 1.24
CA GLN A 85 18.33 -14.44 0.05
C GLN A 85 16.98 -15.13 0.25
N ILE A 86 16.09 -15.04 -0.75
CA ILE A 86 14.86 -15.83 -0.80
C ILE A 86 15.21 -17.17 -1.44
N GLU A 87 14.97 -18.26 -0.73
CA GLU A 87 15.23 -19.61 -1.20
C GLU A 87 14.10 -20.09 -2.10
N ALA A 88 14.43 -20.92 -3.09
CA ALA A 88 13.44 -21.47 -4.03
C ALA A 88 12.30 -22.20 -3.30
N ALA A 89 12.60 -22.92 -2.20
CA ALA A 89 11.61 -23.61 -1.39
C ALA A 89 10.58 -22.66 -0.76
N GLU A 90 10.98 -21.45 -0.37
CA GLU A 90 10.09 -20.45 0.22
C GLU A 90 9.06 -19.91 -0.77
N VAL A 91 9.34 -20.01 -2.08
CA VAL A 91 8.45 -19.56 -3.17
C VAL A 91 7.64 -20.73 -3.74
N GLN A 92 8.27 -21.90 -3.91
CA GLN A 92 7.65 -23.09 -4.49
C GLN A 92 6.74 -23.83 -3.50
N SER A 93 7.02 -23.73 -2.21
CA SER A 93 6.25 -24.39 -1.14
C SER A 93 6.12 -23.44 0.05
N PRO A 94 5.36 -22.34 -0.11
CA PRO A 94 5.25 -21.30 0.92
C PRO A 94 4.60 -21.85 2.19
N GLU A 95 5.18 -21.53 3.35
CA GLU A 95 4.65 -21.96 4.66
C GLU A 95 3.31 -21.24 4.95
N PRO A 96 2.15 -21.93 4.98
CA PRO A 96 0.86 -21.25 5.11
C PRO A 96 0.72 -20.48 6.43
N GLY A 97 1.35 -20.98 7.51
CA GLY A 97 1.35 -20.33 8.82
C GLY A 97 2.02 -18.95 8.84
N ARG A 98 2.83 -18.62 7.82
CA ARG A 98 3.52 -17.32 7.68
C ARG A 98 2.75 -16.32 6.81
N ARG A 99 1.58 -16.70 6.28
CA ARG A 99 0.71 -15.77 5.56
C ARG A 99 0.22 -14.70 6.52
N ILE A 100 0.42 -13.44 6.17
CA ILE A 100 -0.19 -12.32 6.89
C ILE A 100 -1.68 -12.29 6.51
N ILE A 101 -2.55 -12.27 7.51
CA ILE A 101 -4.00 -12.20 7.33
C ILE A 101 -4.57 -10.82 7.67
N SER A 102 -3.84 -10.02 8.44
CA SER A 102 -4.18 -8.64 8.75
C SER A 102 -2.92 -7.84 9.09
N LEU A 103 -2.91 -6.57 8.69
CA LEU A 103 -1.91 -5.58 9.07
C LEU A 103 -2.57 -4.44 9.83
N THR A 104 -1.93 -4.01 10.91
CA THR A 104 -2.29 -2.79 11.63
C THR A 104 -1.09 -1.88 11.74
N LEU A 105 -1.30 -0.60 11.45
CA LEU A 105 -0.27 0.42 11.59
C LEU A 105 -0.42 1.17 12.91
N LYS A 106 0.68 1.25 13.65
CA LYS A 106 0.87 2.25 14.70
C LYS A 106 1.91 3.26 14.24
N THR A 107 1.47 4.48 13.97
CA THR A 107 2.35 5.58 13.58
C THR A 107 3.20 6.06 14.75
N GLY A 108 4.45 6.40 14.47
CA GLY A 108 5.36 7.07 15.39
C GLY A 108 5.99 8.28 14.72
N LYS A 109 6.79 9.05 15.48
CA LYS A 109 7.43 10.29 14.97
C LYS A 109 8.51 10.02 13.93
N THR A 110 9.31 8.98 14.15
CA THR A 110 10.49 8.64 13.34
C THR A 110 10.45 7.22 12.78
N GLU A 111 9.73 6.33 13.45
CA GLU A 111 9.53 4.93 13.07
C GLU A 111 8.03 4.64 13.07
N SER A 112 7.61 3.71 12.21
CA SER A 112 6.28 3.13 12.23
C SER A 112 6.36 1.67 12.64
N THR A 113 5.33 1.21 13.36
CA THR A 113 5.22 -0.17 13.79
C THR A 113 4.09 -0.84 13.03
N LEU A 114 4.44 -1.85 12.23
CA LEU A 114 3.50 -2.78 11.62
C LEU A 114 3.25 -3.92 12.60
N ILE A 115 1.98 -4.18 12.88
CA ILE A 115 1.52 -5.32 13.67
C ILE A 115 0.87 -6.28 12.67
N ALA A 116 1.54 -7.40 12.40
CA ALA A 116 1.10 -8.42 11.46
C ALA A 116 0.46 -9.58 12.22
N MET A 117 -0.80 -9.86 11.95
CA MET A 117 -1.45 -11.09 12.38
C MET A 117 -1.19 -12.15 11.32
N LEU A 118 -0.58 -13.26 11.71
CA LEU A 118 -0.31 -14.39 10.82
C LEU A 118 -1.47 -15.39 10.84
N GLN A 119 -1.57 -16.19 9.78
CA GLN A 119 -2.53 -17.29 9.72
C GLN A 119 -2.31 -18.34 10.83
N SER A 120 -1.08 -18.47 11.34
CA SER A 120 -0.76 -19.29 12.51
C SER A 120 -1.28 -18.72 13.84
N GLU A 121 -2.01 -17.60 13.80
CA GLU A 121 -2.47 -16.82 14.94
C GLU A 121 -1.34 -16.12 15.72
N GLN A 122 -0.10 -16.25 15.26
CA GLN A 122 1.03 -15.51 15.82
C GLN A 122 0.97 -14.04 15.41
N ILE A 123 1.34 -13.17 16.32
CA ILE A 123 1.49 -11.74 16.07
C ILE A 123 2.98 -11.42 15.94
N ASP A 124 3.35 -10.85 14.80
CA ASP A 124 4.67 -10.32 14.57
C ASP A 124 4.66 -8.79 14.53
N ILE A 125 5.71 -8.20 15.10
CA ILE A 125 5.88 -6.75 15.19
C ILE A 125 7.09 -6.37 14.35
N ILE A 126 6.87 -5.58 13.32
CA ILE A 126 7.89 -5.13 12.38
C ILE A 126 7.99 -3.61 12.49
N LYS A 127 9.18 -3.12 12.81
CA LYS A 127 9.46 -1.67 12.84
C LYS A 127 10.16 -1.26 11.56
N ILE A 128 9.62 -0.22 10.92
CA ILE A 128 10.20 0.40 9.73
C ILE A 128 10.37 1.90 9.94
N ASP A 129 11.52 2.44 9.53
CA ASP A 129 11.73 3.87 9.39
C ASP A 129 11.34 4.38 7.99
N ASP A 130 11.40 5.69 7.79
CA ASP A 130 10.99 6.34 6.54
C ASP A 130 11.88 5.95 5.33
N MET A 131 13.18 5.72 5.53
CA MET A 131 14.09 5.29 4.46
C MET A 131 13.86 3.83 4.09
N GLN A 132 13.63 2.97 5.09
CA GLN A 132 13.27 1.57 4.89
C GLN A 132 11.95 1.43 4.13
N ALA A 133 11.00 2.34 4.37
CA ALA A 133 9.75 2.38 3.64
C ALA A 133 9.95 2.65 2.14
N GLU A 134 10.78 3.65 1.81
CA GLU A 134 11.15 4.00 0.44
C GLU A 134 11.83 2.82 -0.27
N LEU A 135 12.80 2.19 0.41
CA LEU A 135 13.47 1.00 -0.11
C LEU A 135 12.52 -0.19 -0.29
N MET A 136 11.52 -0.35 0.59
CA MET A 136 10.56 -1.45 0.53
C MET A 136 9.62 -1.30 -0.64
N LEU A 137 9.13 -0.08 -0.86
CA LEU A 137 8.32 0.23 -2.02
C LEU A 137 9.09 -0.05 -3.32
N LEU A 138 10.37 0.35 -3.40
CA LEU A 138 11.22 0.06 -4.54
C LEU A 138 11.43 -1.45 -4.75
N ALA A 139 11.73 -2.21 -3.69
CA ALA A 139 11.93 -3.66 -3.78
C ALA A 139 10.66 -4.39 -4.27
N ILE A 140 9.49 -3.99 -3.77
CA ILE A 140 8.20 -4.54 -4.22
C ILE A 140 8.02 -4.28 -5.71
N ARG A 141 8.19 -3.04 -6.18
CA ARG A 141 8.10 -2.69 -7.60
C ARG A 141 9.04 -3.51 -8.47
N GLN A 142 10.30 -3.67 -8.04
CA GLN A 142 11.28 -4.49 -8.75
C GLN A 142 10.90 -5.97 -8.80
N ALA A 143 10.30 -6.51 -7.74
CA ALA A 143 9.78 -7.87 -7.74
C ALA A 143 8.66 -8.06 -8.79
N PHE A 144 7.74 -7.09 -8.90
CA PHE A 144 6.68 -7.12 -9.91
C PHE A 144 7.21 -7.00 -11.35
N LEU A 145 8.19 -6.11 -11.56
CA LEU A 145 8.90 -5.95 -12.84
C LEU A 145 9.57 -7.27 -13.27
N HIS A 146 10.35 -7.88 -12.37
CA HIS A 146 11.02 -9.14 -12.69
C HIS A 146 10.06 -10.33 -12.90
N ALA A 147 8.83 -10.25 -12.37
CA ALA A 147 7.82 -11.26 -12.54
C ALA A 147 6.93 -11.08 -13.80
N GLY A 148 7.10 -9.97 -14.53
CA GLY A 148 6.28 -9.60 -15.69
C GLY A 148 4.82 -9.32 -15.32
N THR A 149 4.61 -8.60 -14.21
CA THR A 149 3.29 -8.32 -13.63
C THR A 149 3.11 -6.82 -13.31
N GLU A 150 3.70 -5.96 -14.13
CA GLU A 150 3.75 -4.51 -13.97
C GLU A 150 2.36 -3.86 -14.02
N GLU A 151 1.44 -4.41 -14.82
CA GLU A 151 0.06 -3.93 -14.90
C GLU A 151 -0.66 -4.09 -13.56
N PHE A 152 -0.41 -5.20 -12.85
CA PHE A 152 -1.06 -5.49 -11.57
C PHE A 152 -0.61 -4.54 -10.47
N ILE A 153 0.70 -4.28 -10.35
CA ILE A 153 1.19 -3.31 -9.36
C ILE A 153 0.71 -1.89 -9.70
N SER A 154 0.60 -1.54 -10.99
CA SER A 154 0.06 -0.24 -11.41
C SER A 154 -1.40 -0.05 -10.97
N VAL A 155 -2.21 -1.11 -11.06
CA VAL A 155 -3.59 -1.09 -10.56
C VAL A 155 -3.60 -0.92 -9.03
N LEU A 156 -2.82 -1.72 -8.30
CA LEU A 156 -2.71 -1.59 -6.84
C LEU A 156 -2.34 -0.15 -6.43
N GLU A 157 -1.28 0.41 -7.00
CA GLU A 157 -0.80 1.74 -6.65
C GLU A 157 -1.84 2.83 -6.93
N SER A 158 -2.62 2.69 -8.02
CA SER A 158 -3.70 3.65 -8.34
C SER A 158 -4.81 3.73 -7.29
N THR A 159 -4.94 2.71 -6.43
CA THR A 159 -5.95 2.62 -5.36
C THR A 159 -5.41 2.97 -3.97
N THR A 160 -4.12 3.32 -3.86
CA THR A 160 -3.47 3.54 -2.55
C THR A 160 -3.46 4.99 -2.08
N ASP A 161 -3.78 5.94 -2.96
CA ASP A 161 -3.74 7.39 -2.69
C ASP A 161 -5.06 7.94 -2.12
N PHE A 162 -6.08 7.10 -2.03
CA PHE A 162 -7.37 7.44 -1.43
C PHE A 162 -8.02 6.25 -0.74
N LEU A 163 -9.05 6.54 0.06
CA LEU A 163 -9.88 5.55 0.73
C LEU A 163 -11.34 5.83 0.39
N MET A 164 -11.99 4.93 -0.33
CA MET A 164 -13.43 5.04 -0.59
C MET A 164 -14.21 4.85 0.69
N LEU A 165 -15.10 5.79 1.04
CA LEU A 165 -15.97 5.68 2.22
C LEU A 165 -17.39 5.33 1.82
N TYR A 166 -17.89 5.98 0.77
CA TYR A 166 -19.26 5.87 0.31
C TYR A 166 -19.32 5.87 -1.21
N ALA A 167 -20.21 5.07 -1.77
CA ALA A 167 -20.59 5.08 -3.18
C ALA A 167 -22.10 5.21 -3.28
N VAL A 168 -22.58 5.99 -4.25
CA VAL A 168 -24.01 6.15 -4.52
C VAL A 168 -24.29 6.09 -6.02
N GLU A 169 -25.34 5.37 -6.38
CA GLU A 169 -25.88 5.33 -7.74
C GLU A 169 -27.35 5.75 -7.71
N ILE A 170 -27.72 6.66 -8.60
CA ILE A 170 -29.08 7.14 -8.80
C ILE A 170 -29.73 6.19 -9.80
N ILE A 171 -30.72 5.44 -9.32
CA ILE A 171 -31.50 4.53 -10.15
C ILE A 171 -32.64 5.35 -10.81
N GLU A 172 -33.84 4.82 -10.86
CA GLU A 172 -35.03 5.51 -11.36
C GLU A 172 -35.86 6.08 -10.19
N ASN A 173 -36.57 7.18 -10.45
CA ASN A 173 -37.50 7.82 -9.51
C ASN A 173 -36.87 8.26 -8.18
N SER A 174 -35.64 8.79 -8.21
CA SER A 174 -34.93 9.29 -7.02
C SER A 174 -34.66 8.22 -5.95
N ARG A 175 -34.62 6.95 -6.35
CA ARG A 175 -34.07 5.87 -5.51
C ARG A 175 -32.56 5.83 -5.67
N PHE A 176 -31.88 5.69 -4.55
CA PHE A 176 -30.43 5.60 -4.49
C PHE A 176 -30.02 4.18 -4.08
N SER A 177 -29.12 3.57 -4.85
CA SER A 177 -28.28 2.49 -4.34
C SER A 177 -27.12 3.12 -3.59
N TYR A 178 -26.86 2.70 -2.37
CA TYR A 178 -25.80 3.25 -1.55
C TYR A 178 -24.98 2.12 -0.92
N GLU A 179 -23.67 2.26 -1.03
CA GLU A 179 -22.70 1.36 -0.42
C GLU A 179 -21.79 2.14 0.52
N GLN A 180 -21.59 1.56 1.70
CA GLN A 180 -20.64 2.06 2.69
C GLN A 180 -19.49 1.08 2.82
N PHE A 181 -18.28 1.62 2.74
CA PHE A 181 -17.04 0.88 2.91
C PHE A 181 -16.51 1.09 4.33
N ASP A 182 -16.53 0.03 5.13
CA ASP A 182 -15.95 0.06 6.47
C ASP A 182 -14.44 -0.20 6.40
N HIS A 183 -13.68 0.59 7.15
CA HIS A 183 -12.22 0.56 7.14
C HIS A 183 -11.69 0.66 8.55
N GLU A 184 -10.59 -0.02 8.81
CA GLU A 184 -9.93 0.05 10.11
C GLU A 184 -9.54 1.49 10.47
N SER A 185 -9.61 1.80 11.76
CA SER A 185 -9.35 3.15 12.28
C SER A 185 -7.98 3.68 11.88
N TRP A 186 -6.97 2.82 11.81
CA TRP A 186 -5.62 3.19 11.39
C TRP A 186 -5.60 3.64 9.92
N LYS A 187 -6.31 2.96 9.01
CA LYS A 187 -6.39 3.34 7.57
C LYS A 187 -7.07 4.69 7.42
N ARG A 188 -8.20 4.87 8.09
CA ARG A 188 -8.93 6.15 8.10
C ARG A 188 -8.06 7.30 8.62
N GLY A 189 -7.19 7.03 9.59
CA GLY A 189 -6.27 8.00 10.18
C GLY A 189 -5.13 8.44 9.26
N LEU A 190 -4.86 7.74 8.15
CA LEU A 190 -3.78 8.10 7.22
C LEU A 190 -4.15 9.22 6.25
N PHE A 191 -5.44 9.50 6.09
CA PHE A 191 -5.93 10.50 5.15
C PHE A 191 -6.58 11.67 5.89
N SER A 192 -6.24 12.90 5.51
CA SER A 192 -6.69 14.11 6.21
C SER A 192 -7.97 14.73 5.64
N HIS A 193 -8.19 14.64 4.32
CA HIS A 193 -9.25 15.35 3.63
C HIS A 193 -10.39 14.40 3.24
N HIS A 194 -11.61 14.93 3.14
CA HIS A 194 -12.74 14.26 2.52
C HIS A 194 -13.08 14.96 1.21
N LEU A 195 -13.31 14.19 0.16
CA LEU A 195 -13.73 14.70 -1.14
C LEU A 195 -15.02 14.01 -1.56
N ALA A 196 -15.99 14.81 -1.99
CA ALA A 196 -17.20 14.33 -2.65
C ALA A 196 -17.02 14.44 -4.17
N ILE A 197 -17.24 13.34 -4.85
CA ILE A 197 -17.10 13.21 -6.30
C ILE A 197 -18.50 12.98 -6.88
N LEU A 198 -18.87 13.75 -7.89
CA LEU A 198 -20.13 13.61 -8.61
C LEU A 198 -19.84 13.26 -10.06
N TYR A 199 -20.32 12.11 -10.52
CA TYR A 199 -20.11 11.66 -11.88
C TYR A 199 -21.28 12.12 -12.75
N CYS A 200 -20.94 12.90 -13.77
CA CYS A 200 -21.88 13.48 -14.72
C CYS A 200 -21.79 12.75 -16.06
N TYR A 201 -22.91 12.21 -16.50
CA TYR A 201 -23.04 11.40 -17.71
C TYR A 201 -23.81 12.18 -18.78
N GLU A 202 -23.40 12.04 -20.03
CA GLU A 202 -24.18 12.50 -21.17
C GLU A 202 -25.34 11.51 -21.39
N THR A 203 -26.58 11.99 -21.31
CA THR A 203 -27.79 11.18 -21.51
C THR A 203 -28.63 11.76 -22.65
N GLU A 204 -29.67 11.04 -23.07
CA GLU A 204 -30.66 11.57 -24.03
C GLU A 204 -31.34 12.87 -23.54
N LYS A 205 -31.34 13.12 -22.21
CA LYS A 205 -31.90 14.32 -21.58
C LYS A 205 -30.83 15.40 -21.30
N GLY A 206 -29.61 15.23 -21.83
CA GLY A 206 -28.44 16.06 -21.57
C GLY A 206 -27.59 15.55 -20.41
N LYS A 207 -26.70 16.39 -19.91
CA LYS A 207 -25.80 16.08 -18.79
C LYS A 207 -26.56 15.86 -17.49
N GLN A 208 -26.44 14.67 -16.92
CA GLN A 208 -27.07 14.30 -15.65
C GLN A 208 -26.07 13.69 -14.68
N ILE A 209 -26.18 14.05 -13.40
CA ILE A 209 -25.45 13.36 -12.34
C ILE A 209 -26.22 12.08 -12.03
N LEU A 210 -25.57 10.93 -12.18
CA LEU A 210 -26.19 9.62 -11.96
C LEU A 210 -25.47 8.80 -10.89
N SER A 211 -24.27 9.19 -10.47
CA SER A 211 -23.56 8.52 -9.39
C SER A 211 -22.61 9.48 -8.70
N GLY A 212 -22.11 9.06 -7.54
CA GLY A 212 -21.12 9.81 -6.79
C GLY A 212 -20.41 8.96 -5.75
N ALA A 213 -19.35 9.51 -5.21
CA ALA A 213 -18.55 8.87 -4.18
C ALA A 213 -18.09 9.87 -3.12
N VAL A 214 -17.80 9.38 -1.92
CA VAL A 214 -17.05 10.12 -0.92
C VAL A 214 -15.80 9.34 -0.62
N ILE A 215 -14.64 9.99 -0.78
CA ILE A 215 -13.33 9.41 -0.51
C ILE A 215 -12.62 10.21 0.58
N LYS A 216 -11.66 9.59 1.25
CA LYS A 216 -10.60 10.32 1.95
C LYS A 216 -9.31 10.31 1.15
N THR A 217 -8.58 11.43 1.16
CA THR A 217 -7.27 11.54 0.51
C THR A 217 -6.37 12.54 1.24
N ASN A 218 -5.08 12.54 0.90
CA ASN A 218 -4.12 13.57 1.29
C ASN A 218 -3.89 14.62 0.19
N ALA A 219 -4.57 14.50 -0.96
CA ALA A 219 -4.49 15.51 -2.00
C ALA A 219 -5.05 16.85 -1.47
N PRO A 220 -4.29 17.96 -1.61
CA PRO A 220 -4.79 19.28 -1.24
C PRO A 220 -5.89 19.71 -2.20
N HIS A 221 -6.86 20.48 -1.70
CA HIS A 221 -7.92 21.08 -2.51
C HIS A 221 -7.72 22.61 -2.60
N PRO A 222 -7.71 23.21 -3.81
CA PRO A 222 -7.70 22.56 -5.13
C PRO A 222 -6.29 22.07 -5.53
N SER A 223 -6.17 20.94 -6.25
CA SER A 223 -4.88 20.52 -6.84
C SER A 223 -4.99 19.64 -8.09
N GLU A 224 -3.91 19.55 -8.88
CA GLU A 224 -3.82 18.60 -10.00
C GLU A 224 -3.87 17.13 -9.52
N LEU A 225 -3.32 16.86 -8.33
CA LEU A 225 -3.37 15.53 -7.72
C LEU A 225 -4.80 15.12 -7.38
N GLU A 226 -5.60 16.06 -6.87
CA GLU A 226 -7.03 15.87 -6.67
C GLU A 226 -7.74 15.52 -7.99
N MET A 227 -7.40 16.20 -9.09
CA MET A 227 -7.98 15.90 -10.41
C MET A 227 -7.59 14.51 -10.92
N ALA A 228 -6.35 14.05 -10.68
CA ALA A 228 -5.92 12.70 -11.05
C ALA A 228 -6.71 11.60 -10.30
N LEU A 229 -7.03 11.83 -9.02
CA LEU A 229 -7.84 10.90 -8.21
C LEU A 229 -9.29 10.77 -8.72
N LEU A 230 -9.85 11.84 -9.27
CA LEU A 230 -11.18 11.80 -9.92
C LEU A 230 -11.20 10.78 -11.06
N PHE A 231 -10.13 10.69 -11.86
CA PHE A 231 -10.01 9.74 -12.96
C PHE A 231 -9.72 8.29 -12.51
N ALA A 232 -8.99 8.11 -11.41
CA ALA A 232 -8.73 6.79 -10.84
C ALA A 232 -10.00 6.18 -10.23
N SER A 233 -10.73 6.94 -9.41
CA SER A 233 -11.97 6.49 -8.77
C SER A 233 -13.08 6.12 -9.76
N THR A 234 -13.13 6.73 -10.96
CA THR A 234 -14.06 6.33 -12.02
C THR A 234 -13.85 4.90 -12.53
N LYS A 235 -12.61 4.36 -12.49
CA LYS A 235 -12.34 2.99 -12.97
C LYS A 235 -12.84 1.91 -12.01
N ASP A 236 -12.85 2.19 -10.71
CA ASP A 236 -13.38 1.27 -9.69
C ASP A 236 -14.91 1.18 -9.72
N PHE A 237 -15.60 2.18 -10.28
CA PHE A 237 -17.06 2.19 -10.46
C PHE A 237 -17.55 1.50 -11.75
N LEU A 238 -16.66 1.21 -12.69
CA LEU A 238 -17.01 0.69 -14.03
C LEU A 238 -16.65 -0.79 -14.24
N ASN A 239 -16.12 -1.46 -13.21
CA ASN A 239 -15.84 -2.90 -13.18
C ASN A 239 -16.68 -3.58 -12.09
#